data_AF-A0A941W2I7-F1
#
_entry.id   AF-A0A941W2I7-F1
#
_cell.length_a   1.000
_cell.length_b   1.000
_cell.length_c   1.000
_cell.angle_alpha   90.00
_cell.angle_beta   90.00
_cell.angle_gamma   90.00
#
_symmetry.space_group_name_H-M   'P 1'
#
loop_
_entity.id
_entity.type
_entity.pdbx_description
1 polymer ?
#
loop_
_entity_poly.entity_id
_entity_poly.type
_entity_poly.pdbx_seq_one_letter_code
_entity_poly.pdbx_strand_id
1 'polypeptide(L)'
;MKLERLYLKAYGAFSERRLDFAGGPDFHVIYGPNEAGKSTTLRALIGLLFGIEERTADNFIHPHPQLRIGAVLATMAGDRLAVVRRKARKQTLFALDEASGAEQTDQPLAEDTLIRLLGGLDEGLYRALFGLDLDGLARGSEALLEGKGEIGQSLFAAAAGLADLRQLSGALNAEADKLFLPRATTKAINVALRELDEQRKRAREATVRSSSWEQAERLQRQTGRKLAELRAELM
;
A
#
# COMPACT_ATOMS: atom_id res chain seq x y z
N MET A 1 4.25 4.59 16.97
CA MET A 1 4.27 3.48 17.95
C MET A 1 5.56 3.59 18.76
N LYS A 2 5.50 3.37 20.07
CA LYS A 2 6.66 3.35 20.99
C LYS A 2 6.68 2.03 21.74
N LEU A 3 7.85 1.37 21.79
CA LEU A 3 8.07 0.18 22.62
C LEU A 3 8.40 0.63 24.04
N GLU A 4 7.52 0.39 25.01
CA GLU A 4 7.76 0.73 26.41
C GLU A 4 8.44 -0.41 27.17
N ARG A 5 8.07 -1.67 26.90
CA ARG A 5 8.66 -2.84 27.55
C ARG A 5 8.73 -4.00 26.57
N LEU A 6 9.79 -4.81 26.68
CA LEU A 6 9.95 -6.08 25.95
C LEU A 6 10.20 -7.22 26.94
N TYR A 7 9.38 -8.27 26.85
CA TYR A 7 9.43 -9.48 27.66
C TYR A 7 9.90 -10.66 26.81
N LEU A 8 11.14 -11.07 26.99
CA LEU A 8 11.73 -12.25 26.37
C LEU A 8 11.50 -13.43 27.33
N LYS A 9 10.26 -13.92 27.36
CA LYS A 9 9.78 -14.96 28.29
C LYS A 9 10.48 -16.30 28.04
N ALA A 10 10.45 -16.74 26.79
CA ALA A 10 11.14 -17.95 26.33
C ALA A 10 11.49 -17.75 24.86
N TYR A 11 12.71 -17.29 24.56
CA TYR A 11 13.13 -17.04 23.17
C TYR A 11 14.65 -17.01 23.04
N GLY A 12 15.20 -17.83 22.14
CA GLY A 12 16.65 -18.00 22.00
C GLY A 12 17.29 -18.43 23.32
N ALA A 13 18.27 -17.65 23.78
CA ALA A 13 18.95 -17.87 25.05
C ALA A 13 18.22 -17.26 26.27
N PHE A 14 17.15 -16.49 26.04
CA PHE A 14 16.48 -15.74 27.10
C PHE A 14 15.41 -16.57 27.81
N SER A 15 15.40 -16.48 29.14
CA SER A 15 14.39 -17.04 30.03
C SER A 15 13.92 -15.94 30.99
N GLU A 16 12.67 -15.50 30.84
CA GLU A 16 12.02 -14.44 31.62
C GLU A 16 12.85 -13.15 31.73
N ARG A 17 13.46 -12.70 30.63
CA ARG A 17 14.21 -11.44 30.59
C ARG A 17 13.31 -10.28 30.23
N ARG A 18 13.32 -9.22 31.04
CA ARG A 18 12.61 -7.96 30.77
C ARG A 18 13.58 -6.85 30.38
N LEU A 19 13.25 -6.11 29.33
CA LEU A 19 13.86 -4.84 28.97
C LEU A 19 12.83 -3.73 29.15
N ASP A 20 13.18 -2.71 29.92
CA ASP A 20 12.30 -1.60 30.26
C ASP A 20 12.82 -0.31 29.61
N PHE A 21 11.96 0.34 28.83
CA PHE A 21 12.23 1.56 28.09
C PHE A 21 11.31 2.70 28.57
N ALA A 22 10.45 2.45 29.55
CA ALA A 22 9.48 3.43 30.04
C ALA A 22 10.15 4.50 30.93
N GLY A 23 9.59 5.72 30.91
CA GLY A 23 9.94 6.79 31.86
C GLY A 23 11.32 7.45 31.67
N GLY A 24 12.08 7.07 30.64
CA GLY A 24 13.38 7.65 30.29
C GLY A 24 13.40 8.37 28.94
N PRO A 25 14.60 8.77 28.47
CA PRO A 25 14.80 9.33 27.13
C PRO A 25 14.37 8.35 26.04
N ASP A 26 13.96 8.86 24.87
CA ASP A 26 13.51 8.03 23.74
C ASP A 26 14.65 7.27 23.03
N PHE A 27 15.91 7.55 23.39
CA PHE A 27 17.08 6.88 22.83
C PHE A 27 17.68 5.91 23.85
N HIS A 28 17.68 4.62 23.50
CA HIS A 28 18.20 3.55 24.34
C HIS A 28 19.34 2.82 23.62
N VAL A 29 20.42 2.54 24.36
CA VAL A 29 21.56 1.75 23.88
C VAL A 29 21.58 0.42 24.61
N ILE A 30 21.41 -0.67 23.87
CA ILE A 30 21.57 -2.04 24.39
C ILE A 30 22.90 -2.56 23.87
N TYR A 31 23.85 -2.81 24.78
CA TYR A 31 25.18 -3.29 24.43
C TYR A 31 25.56 -4.51 25.28
N GLY A 32 26.56 -5.24 24.80
CA GLY A 32 27.10 -6.41 25.47
C GLY A 32 28.06 -7.18 24.56
N PRO A 33 28.73 -8.22 25.08
CA PRO A 33 29.61 -9.07 24.29
C PRO A 33 28.94 -9.70 23.07
N ASN A 34 29.74 -10.31 22.20
CA ASN A 34 29.21 -11.21 21.18
C ASN A 34 28.37 -12.31 21.86
N GLU A 35 27.34 -12.77 21.16
CA GLU A 35 26.41 -13.81 21.66
C GLU A 35 25.57 -13.42 22.89
N ALA A 36 25.67 -12.19 23.39
CA ALA A 36 24.81 -11.68 24.46
C ALA A 36 23.30 -11.54 24.07
N GLY A 37 22.92 -11.98 22.87
CA GLY A 37 21.53 -11.99 22.40
C GLY A 37 21.05 -10.68 21.77
N LYS A 38 21.93 -9.73 21.41
CA LYS A 38 21.54 -8.46 20.76
C LYS A 38 20.73 -8.67 19.48
N SER A 39 21.24 -9.47 18.55
CA SER A 39 20.55 -9.82 17.30
C SER A 39 19.30 -10.67 17.57
N THR A 40 19.34 -11.53 18.58
CA THR A 40 18.18 -12.32 19.03
C THR A 40 17.06 -11.42 19.55
N THR A 41 17.36 -10.33 20.25
CA THR A 41 16.37 -9.35 20.71
C THR A 41 15.67 -8.67 19.55
N LEU A 42 16.42 -8.28 18.50
CA LEU A 42 15.81 -7.72 17.28
C LEU A 42 14.89 -8.74 16.59
N ARG A 43 15.35 -9.99 16.43
CA ARG A 43 14.51 -11.07 15.88
C ARG A 43 13.26 -11.33 16.72
N ALA A 44 13.38 -11.29 18.05
CA ALA A 44 12.24 -11.43 18.95
C ALA A 44 11.23 -10.29 18.79
N LEU A 45 11.70 -9.04 18.68
CA LEU A 45 10.83 -7.90 18.43
C LEU A 45 10.07 -8.06 17.09
N ILE A 46 10.78 -8.46 16.04
CA ILE A 46 10.15 -8.70 14.73
C ILE A 46 9.15 -9.87 14.81
N GLY A 47 9.54 -10.96 15.47
CA GLY A 47 8.68 -12.13 15.68
C GLY A 47 7.43 -11.80 16.50
N LEU A 48 7.53 -10.89 17.47
CA LEU A 48 6.39 -10.36 18.19
C LEU A 48 5.46 -9.56 17.26
N LEU A 49 6.00 -8.67 16.43
CA LEU A 49 5.20 -7.78 15.58
C LEU A 49 4.50 -8.53 14.44
N PHE A 50 5.21 -9.42 13.75
CA PHE A 50 4.74 -10.03 12.49
C PHE A 50 4.46 -11.53 12.56
N GLY A 51 5.04 -12.22 13.55
CA GLY A 51 4.87 -13.66 13.68
C GLY A 51 6.21 -14.34 13.93
N ILE A 52 6.24 -15.34 14.81
CA ILE A 52 7.45 -16.16 14.95
C ILE A 52 7.50 -17.15 13.78
N GLU A 53 8.51 -17.01 12.93
CA GLU A 53 8.74 -17.83 11.74
C GLU A 53 8.57 -19.33 12.01
N GLU A 54 7.93 -20.06 11.09
CA GLU A 54 7.67 -21.50 11.27
C GLU A 54 8.96 -22.29 11.51
N ARG A 55 10.04 -21.91 10.82
CA ARG A 55 11.37 -22.48 10.94
C ARG A 55 12.32 -21.50 11.62
N THR A 56 12.09 -21.22 12.90
CA THR A 56 13.01 -20.41 13.71
C THR A 56 14.14 -21.25 14.31
N ALA A 57 15.36 -20.73 14.26
CA ALA A 57 16.53 -21.29 14.96
C ALA A 57 16.64 -20.80 16.42
N ASP A 58 15.78 -19.88 16.87
CA ASP A 58 15.79 -19.34 18.24
C ASP A 58 15.09 -20.27 19.26
N ASN A 59 15.00 -21.58 18.97
CA ASN A 59 14.37 -22.61 19.81
C ASN A 59 15.38 -23.54 20.52
N PHE A 60 16.66 -23.16 20.56
CA PHE A 60 17.74 -24.04 21.04
C PHE A 60 17.74 -24.31 22.56
N ILE A 61 17.18 -23.41 23.38
CA ILE A 61 16.90 -23.68 24.81
C ILE A 61 15.44 -24.09 25.01
N HIS A 62 14.52 -23.38 24.34
CA HIS A 62 13.08 -23.51 24.55
C HIS A 62 12.42 -24.18 23.34
N PRO A 63 11.70 -25.30 23.50
CA PRO A 63 11.05 -25.96 22.38
C PRO A 63 9.95 -25.07 21.77
N HIS A 64 9.62 -25.27 20.50
CA HIS A 64 8.68 -24.40 19.77
C HIS A 64 7.39 -24.05 20.53
N PRO A 65 6.64 -25.00 21.14
CA PRO A 65 5.39 -24.66 21.85
C PRO A 65 5.60 -23.75 23.05
N GLN A 66 6.83 -23.60 23.52
CA GLN A 66 7.18 -22.76 24.65
C GLN A 66 7.58 -21.33 24.26
N LEU A 67 7.89 -21.09 22.98
CA LEU A 67 8.39 -19.78 22.56
C LEU A 67 7.35 -18.68 22.75
N ARG A 68 7.72 -17.68 23.55
CA ARG A 68 6.86 -16.57 23.99
C ARG A 68 7.66 -15.28 24.04
N ILE A 69 7.12 -14.25 23.40
CA ILE A 69 7.65 -12.88 23.44
C ILE A 69 6.49 -11.97 23.78
N GLY A 70 6.64 -11.07 24.74
CA GLY A 70 5.64 -10.07 25.07
C GLY A 70 6.17 -8.65 24.95
N ALA A 71 5.27 -7.68 24.87
CA ALA A 71 5.63 -6.27 24.95
C ALA A 71 4.49 -5.41 25.47
N VAL A 72 4.85 -4.21 25.92
CA VAL A 72 3.92 -3.09 26.05
C VAL A 72 4.29 -2.06 25.00
N LEU A 73 3.32 -1.73 24.16
CA LEU A 73 3.44 -0.77 23.06
C LEU A 73 2.53 0.42 23.34
N ALA A 74 2.99 1.62 23.07
CA ALA A 74 2.20 2.85 23.19
C ALA A 74 1.97 3.51 21.81
N THR A 75 0.78 4.05 21.59
CA THR A 75 0.47 4.92 20.46
C THR A 75 0.90 6.36 20.76
N MET A 76 0.98 7.19 19.72
CA MET A 76 1.16 8.63 19.92
C MET A 76 -0.06 9.30 20.57
N ALA A 77 -1.23 8.66 20.49
CA ALA A 77 -2.45 9.11 21.16
C ALA A 77 -2.48 8.75 22.66
N GLY A 78 -1.51 7.99 23.15
CA GLY A 78 -1.41 7.56 24.55
C GLY A 78 -2.06 6.22 24.86
N ASP A 79 -2.70 5.57 23.88
CA ASP A 79 -3.24 4.22 24.06
C ASP A 79 -2.11 3.22 24.25
N ARG A 80 -2.31 2.29 25.18
CA ARG A 80 -1.38 1.19 25.44
C ARG A 80 -1.93 -0.14 24.99
N LEU A 81 -1.05 -0.94 24.43
CA LEU A 81 -1.33 -2.30 24.01
C LEU A 81 -0.28 -3.23 24.61
N ALA A 82 -0.70 -4.04 25.58
CA ALA A 82 0.09 -5.08 26.20
C ALA A 82 -0.24 -6.43 25.57
N VAL A 83 0.73 -7.03 24.91
CA VAL A 83 0.55 -8.25 24.11
C VAL A 83 1.62 -9.27 24.39
N VAL A 84 1.28 -10.53 24.12
CA VAL A 84 2.22 -11.64 24.03
C VAL A 84 1.93 -12.46 22.79
N ARG A 85 3.01 -12.84 22.11
CA ARG A 85 2.99 -13.70 20.94
C ARG A 85 3.61 -15.05 21.26
N ARG A 86 2.87 -16.10 20.91
CA ARG A 86 3.27 -17.50 20.99
C ARG A 86 3.69 -18.02 19.62
N LYS A 87 4.61 -18.98 19.60
CA LYS A 87 4.85 -19.76 18.39
C LYS A 87 3.73 -20.79 18.20
N ALA A 88 2.81 -20.49 17.28
CA ALA A 88 1.78 -21.40 16.80
C ALA A 88 1.46 -21.11 15.32
N ARG A 89 0.56 -21.89 14.69
CA ARG A 89 0.09 -21.64 13.31
C ARG A 89 -1.14 -20.75 13.23
N LYS A 90 -1.92 -20.69 14.31
CA LYS A 90 -3.16 -19.92 14.45
C LYS A 90 -3.26 -19.45 15.89
N GLN A 91 -4.00 -18.36 16.12
CA GLN A 91 -4.24 -17.79 17.46
C GLN A 91 -2.92 -17.59 18.21
N THR A 92 -2.05 -16.75 17.64
CA THR A 92 -0.70 -16.55 18.15
C THR A 92 -0.58 -15.37 19.10
N LEU A 93 -1.53 -14.43 19.05
CA LEU A 93 -1.48 -13.17 19.80
C LEU A 93 -2.50 -13.15 20.94
N PHE A 94 -2.07 -12.79 22.13
CA PHE A 94 -2.89 -12.71 23.35
C PHE A 94 -2.61 -11.42 24.12
N ALA A 95 -3.54 -11.04 24.99
CA ALA A 95 -3.34 -9.94 25.90
C ALA A 95 -2.33 -10.31 27.00
N LEU A 96 -1.60 -9.31 27.48
CA LEU A 96 -0.64 -9.42 28.57
C LEU A 96 -1.11 -8.51 29.72
N ASP A 97 -1.11 -9.02 30.95
CA ASP A 97 -1.29 -8.19 32.13
C ASP A 97 -0.01 -7.36 32.38
N GLU A 98 -0.12 -6.04 32.35
CA GLU A 98 1.05 -5.16 32.45
C GLU A 98 1.76 -5.23 33.81
N ALA A 99 1.00 -5.46 34.88
CA ALA A 99 1.52 -5.44 36.25
C ALA A 99 2.29 -6.71 36.59
N SER A 100 1.71 -7.87 36.28
CA SER A 100 2.29 -9.19 36.54
C SER A 100 3.16 -9.72 35.39
N GLY A 101 3.00 -9.19 34.18
CA GLY A 101 3.59 -9.76 32.96
C GLY A 101 3.02 -11.14 32.64
N ALA A 102 1.85 -11.50 33.18
CA ALA A 102 1.18 -12.76 32.91
C ALA A 102 0.40 -12.69 31.60
N GLU A 103 0.35 -13.82 30.90
CA GLU A 103 -0.44 -13.95 29.67
C GLU A 103 -1.91 -14.22 30.01
N GLN A 104 -2.82 -13.51 29.34
CA GLN A 104 -4.26 -13.71 29.45
C GLN A 104 -4.73 -14.57 28.27
N THR A 105 -5.02 -15.84 28.54
CA THR A 105 -5.26 -16.86 27.50
C THR A 105 -6.72 -17.02 27.10
N ASP A 106 -7.63 -16.34 27.79
CA ASP A 106 -9.07 -16.57 27.66
C ASP A 106 -9.58 -16.22 26.26
N GLN A 107 -8.99 -15.20 25.63
CA GLN A 107 -9.36 -14.77 24.30
C GLN A 107 -8.13 -14.33 23.49
N PRO A 108 -7.86 -14.96 22.33
CA PRO A 108 -6.81 -14.48 21.43
C PRO A 108 -7.23 -13.13 20.83
N LEU A 109 -6.25 -12.26 20.67
CA LEU A 109 -6.40 -11.00 19.94
C LEU A 109 -6.39 -11.28 18.43
N ALA A 110 -7.05 -10.41 17.67
CA ALA A 110 -7.01 -10.48 16.21
C ALA A 110 -5.58 -10.21 15.72
N GLU A 111 -5.08 -11.04 14.81
CA GLU A 111 -3.68 -10.97 14.31
C GLU A 111 -3.36 -9.63 13.65
N ASP A 112 -4.37 -8.98 13.07
CA ASP A 112 -4.28 -7.67 12.43
C ASP A 112 -4.20 -6.50 13.43
N THR A 113 -4.31 -6.75 14.73
CA THR A 113 -4.21 -5.72 15.78
C THR A 113 -2.85 -5.02 15.74
N LEU A 114 -1.76 -5.78 15.60
CA LEU A 114 -0.41 -5.21 15.51
C LEU A 114 -0.18 -4.53 14.15
N ILE A 115 -0.72 -5.09 13.07
CA ILE A 115 -0.64 -4.47 11.74
C ILE A 115 -1.34 -3.10 11.74
N ARG A 116 -2.53 -3.00 12.34
CA ARG A 116 -3.23 -1.72 12.53
C ARG A 116 -2.43 -0.74 13.36
N LEU A 117 -1.84 -1.20 14.47
CA LEU A 117 -0.99 -0.36 15.33
C LEU A 117 0.23 0.19 14.57
N LEU A 118 0.78 -0.59 13.65
CA LEU A 118 1.90 -0.20 12.79
C LEU A 118 1.46 0.64 11.58
N GLY A 119 0.17 0.90 11.39
CA GLY A 119 -0.33 1.67 10.25
C GLY A 119 -0.30 0.91 8.92
N GLY A 120 -0.40 -0.43 8.96
CA GLY A 120 -0.43 -1.26 7.76
C GLY A 120 0.94 -1.64 7.20
N LEU A 121 2.04 -1.34 7.92
CA LEU A 121 3.37 -1.80 7.55
C LEU A 121 3.45 -3.32 7.58
N ASP A 122 4.02 -3.91 6.54
CA ASP A 122 4.41 -5.31 6.52
C ASP A 122 5.80 -5.53 7.18
N GLU A 123 6.16 -6.80 7.33
CA GLU A 123 7.44 -7.18 7.96
C GLU A 123 8.65 -6.70 7.17
N GLY A 124 8.61 -6.80 5.83
CA GLY A 124 9.74 -6.44 4.97
C GLY A 124 10.05 -4.95 5.06
N LEU A 125 9.01 -4.13 4.96
CA LEU A 125 9.10 -2.68 5.08
C LEU A 125 9.49 -2.24 6.48
N TYR A 126 8.96 -2.89 7.53
CA TYR A 126 9.39 -2.60 8.89
C TYR A 126 10.88 -2.92 9.09
N ARG A 127 11.34 -4.09 8.63
CA ARG A 127 12.74 -4.48 8.72
C ARG A 127 13.65 -3.50 8.02
N ALA A 128 13.24 -2.97 6.87
CA ALA A 128 14.12 -2.12 6.10
C ALA A 128 14.11 -0.64 6.57
N LEU A 129 13.05 -0.17 7.23
CA LEU A 129 13.02 1.17 7.85
C LEU A 129 13.59 1.20 9.27
N PHE A 130 13.33 0.15 10.05
CA PHE A 130 13.57 0.14 11.50
C PHE A 130 14.51 -0.99 11.97
N GLY A 131 14.84 -1.94 11.08
CA GLY A 131 15.78 -3.02 11.35
C GLY A 131 17.13 -2.76 10.70
N LEU A 132 18.20 -2.94 11.47
CA LEU A 132 19.55 -2.98 10.94
C LEU A 132 20.23 -4.23 11.50
N ASP A 133 20.44 -5.21 10.64
CA ASP A 133 21.19 -6.42 10.94
C ASP A 133 22.31 -6.63 9.91
N LEU A 134 23.21 -7.56 10.22
CA LEU A 134 24.39 -7.81 9.39
C LEU A 134 24.01 -8.26 7.97
N ASP A 135 23.01 -9.13 7.85
CA ASP A 135 22.55 -9.65 6.57
C ASP A 135 21.89 -8.56 5.72
N GLY A 136 21.09 -7.69 6.36
CA GLY A 136 20.50 -6.51 5.74
C GLY A 136 21.56 -5.51 5.29
N LEU A 137 22.62 -5.31 6.08
CA LEU A 137 23.75 -4.47 5.69
C LEU A 137 24.50 -5.06 4.48
N ALA A 138 24.74 -6.37 4.47
CA ALA A 138 25.39 -7.06 3.36
C ALA A 138 24.56 -6.96 2.07
N ARG A 139 23.27 -7.33 2.11
CA ARG A 139 22.34 -7.20 0.98
C ARG A 139 22.21 -5.76 0.50
N GLY A 140 22.09 -4.82 1.43
CA GLY A 140 22.07 -3.40 1.13
C GLY A 140 23.34 -2.95 0.42
N SER A 141 24.51 -3.39 0.88
CA SER A 141 25.79 -3.07 0.25
C SER A 141 25.92 -3.62 -1.18
N GLU A 142 25.41 -4.82 -1.44
CA GLU A 142 25.40 -5.42 -2.77
C GLU A 142 24.46 -4.65 -3.72
N ALA A 143 23.24 -4.37 -3.27
CA ALA A 143 22.28 -3.53 -4.01
C ALA A 143 22.82 -2.11 -4.28
N LEU A 144 23.63 -1.55 -3.36
CA LEU A 144 24.29 -0.26 -3.54
C LEU A 144 25.40 -0.33 -4.59
N LEU A 145 26.11 -1.44 -4.71
CA LEU A 145 27.13 -1.64 -5.74
C LEU A 145 26.51 -1.85 -7.14
N GLU A 146 25.34 -2.48 -7.20
CA GLU A 146 24.58 -2.66 -8.45
C GLU A 146 23.90 -1.37 -8.92
N GLY A 147 23.40 -0.57 -7.97
CA GLY A 147 22.68 0.69 -8.22
C GLY A 147 23.61 1.90 -8.42
N LYS A 148 24.14 2.06 -9.63
CA LYS A 148 24.95 3.23 -10.06
C LYS A 148 24.23 4.59 -9.88
N GLY A 149 24.20 5.15 -8.68
CA GLY A 149 23.98 6.59 -8.45
C GLY A 149 22.64 7.03 -7.83
N GLU A 150 21.68 6.14 -7.56
CA GLU A 150 20.41 6.49 -6.88
C GLU A 150 20.26 5.75 -5.53
N ILE A 151 21.29 5.91 -4.71
CA ILE A 151 21.57 5.25 -3.42
C ILE A 151 20.38 5.29 -2.45
N GLY A 152 19.74 6.45 -2.29
CA GLY A 152 18.65 6.62 -1.33
C GLY A 152 17.32 6.00 -1.81
N GLN A 153 17.08 5.99 -3.11
CA GLN A 153 15.79 5.54 -3.65
C GLN A 153 15.75 4.03 -3.82
N SER A 154 16.85 3.37 -4.20
CA SER A 154 16.89 1.92 -4.36
C SER A 154 16.78 1.19 -3.01
N LEU A 155 17.45 1.72 -1.97
CA LEU A 155 17.38 1.19 -0.61
C LEU A 155 15.97 1.33 -0.01
N PHE A 156 15.31 2.48 -0.22
CA PHE A 156 13.91 2.69 0.17
C PHE A 156 12.90 1.93 -0.73
N ALA A 157 13.20 1.72 -2.00
CA ALA A 157 12.30 1.03 -2.93
C ALA A 157 12.28 -0.49 -2.72
N ALA A 158 13.44 -1.08 -2.38
CA ALA A 158 13.55 -2.48 -1.99
C ALA A 158 12.89 -2.75 -0.62
N ALA A 159 12.96 -1.76 0.28
CA ALA A 159 12.33 -1.76 1.59
C ALA A 159 10.79 -1.72 1.52
N ALA A 160 10.25 -0.78 0.76
CA ALA A 160 8.86 -0.34 0.91
C ALA A 160 7.84 -0.98 -0.03
N GLY A 161 8.24 -1.99 -0.81
CA GLY A 161 7.43 -2.43 -1.94
C GLY A 161 7.16 -1.31 -2.97
N LEU A 162 7.88 -0.19 -2.88
CA LEU A 162 7.75 0.95 -3.80
C LEU A 162 8.34 0.62 -5.17
N ALA A 163 9.20 -0.41 -5.27
CA ALA A 163 9.57 -1.00 -6.55
C ALA A 163 8.34 -1.55 -7.29
N ASP A 164 7.43 -2.25 -6.59
CA ASP A 164 6.16 -2.72 -7.15
C ASP A 164 5.24 -1.55 -7.49
N LEU A 165 5.24 -0.48 -6.68
CA LEU A 165 4.42 0.70 -6.95
C LEU A 165 4.92 1.49 -8.17
N ARG A 166 6.24 1.53 -8.40
CA ARG A 166 6.85 2.10 -9.62
C ARG A 166 6.56 1.22 -10.83
N GLN A 167 6.63 -0.10 -10.71
CA GLN A 167 6.25 -1.03 -11.78
C GLN A 167 4.76 -0.94 -12.12
N LEU A 168 3.88 -0.88 -11.11
CA LEU A 168 2.45 -0.71 -11.26
C LEU A 168 2.11 0.63 -11.89
N SER A 169 2.74 1.72 -11.42
CA SER A 169 2.58 3.05 -12.04
C SER A 169 3.07 3.05 -13.49
N GLY A 170 4.20 2.40 -13.79
CA GLY A 170 4.68 2.21 -15.16
C GLY A 170 3.71 1.42 -16.03
N ALA A 171 3.14 0.33 -15.51
CA ALA A 171 2.14 -0.49 -16.20
C ALA A 171 0.84 0.29 -16.47
N LEU A 172 0.34 1.04 -15.48
CA LEU A 172 -0.85 1.89 -15.61
C LEU A 172 -0.61 3.02 -16.62
N ASN A 173 0.56 3.65 -16.61
CA ASN A 173 0.93 4.66 -17.60
C ASN A 173 1.00 4.05 -19.01
N ALA A 174 1.60 2.87 -19.16
CA ALA A 174 1.67 2.18 -20.45
C ALA A 174 0.28 1.78 -20.97
N GLU A 175 -0.64 1.40 -20.08
CA GLU A 175 -2.03 1.12 -20.44
C GLU A 175 -2.79 2.40 -20.83
N ALA A 176 -2.61 3.49 -20.08
CA ALA A 176 -3.15 4.79 -20.43
C ALA A 176 -2.66 5.26 -21.81
N ASP A 177 -1.36 5.15 -22.09
CA ASP A 177 -0.75 5.52 -23.37
C ASP A 177 -1.22 4.64 -24.55
N LYS A 178 -1.66 3.41 -24.29
CA LYS A 178 -2.33 2.56 -25.30
C LYS A 178 -3.73 3.06 -25.63
N LEU A 179 -4.44 3.62 -24.66
CA LEU A 179 -5.81 4.11 -24.83
C LEU A 179 -5.87 5.51 -25.43
N PHE A 180 -5.00 6.42 -24.99
CA PHE A 180 -5.01 7.83 -25.37
C PHE A 180 -3.62 8.45 -25.33
N LEU A 181 -3.29 9.25 -26.33
CA LEU A 181 -2.15 10.16 -26.31
C LEU A 181 -2.57 11.50 -26.94
N PRO A 182 -2.21 12.66 -26.36
CA PRO A 182 -2.69 13.97 -26.82
C PRO A 182 -2.44 14.27 -28.30
N ARG A 183 -1.33 13.76 -28.86
CA ARG A 183 -0.94 13.99 -30.26
C ARG A 183 -1.11 12.77 -31.16
N ALA A 184 -1.57 11.64 -30.62
CA ALA A 184 -1.76 10.44 -31.43
C ALA A 184 -3.11 10.48 -32.16
N THR A 185 -3.14 9.89 -33.35
CA THR A 185 -4.30 9.92 -34.24
C THR A 185 -4.98 8.57 -34.39
N THR A 186 -4.30 7.49 -33.98
CA THR A 186 -4.69 6.09 -34.18
C THR A 186 -5.11 5.38 -32.89
N LYS A 187 -4.97 6.03 -31.72
CA LYS A 187 -5.34 5.46 -30.42
C LYS A 187 -6.85 5.35 -30.28
N ALA A 188 -7.31 4.33 -29.54
CA ALA A 188 -8.73 3.96 -29.46
C ALA A 188 -9.64 5.15 -29.09
N ILE A 189 -9.27 5.95 -28.08
CA ILE A 189 -10.06 7.11 -27.66
C ILE A 189 -10.04 8.21 -28.71
N ASN A 190 -8.88 8.49 -29.33
CA ASN A 190 -8.76 9.51 -30.38
C ASN A 190 -9.57 9.14 -31.63
N VAL A 191 -9.63 7.85 -31.99
CA VAL A 191 -10.46 7.34 -33.09
C VAL A 191 -11.95 7.51 -32.75
N ALA A 192 -12.38 7.08 -31.56
CA ALA A 192 -13.76 7.22 -31.12
C ALA A 192 -14.22 8.69 -31.07
N LEU A 193 -13.35 9.63 -30.64
CA LEU A 193 -13.63 11.06 -30.65
C LEU A 193 -13.84 11.60 -32.07
N ARG A 194 -13.02 11.17 -33.04
CA ARG A 194 -13.19 11.57 -34.45
C ARG A 194 -14.47 11.03 -35.04
N GLU A 195 -14.78 9.76 -34.80
CA GLU A 195 -16.03 9.15 -35.25
C GLU A 195 -17.24 9.88 -34.66
N LEU A 196 -17.19 10.23 -33.37
CA LEU A 196 -18.24 11.00 -32.72
C LEU A 196 -18.48 12.36 -33.40
N ASP A 197 -17.41 13.09 -33.72
CA ASP A 197 -17.52 14.38 -34.40
C ASP A 197 -18.04 14.24 -35.84
N GLU A 198 -17.62 13.20 -36.57
CA GLU A 198 -18.19 12.90 -37.90
C GLU A 198 -19.68 12.58 -37.82
N GLN A 199 -20.11 11.75 -36.87
CA GLN A 199 -21.53 11.42 -36.69
C GLN A 199 -22.34 12.65 -36.28
N ARG A 200 -21.79 13.52 -35.41
CA ARG A 200 -22.41 14.80 -35.05
C ARG A 200 -22.55 15.72 -36.25
N LYS A 201 -21.54 15.77 -37.13
CA LYS A 201 -21.60 16.56 -38.36
C LYS A 201 -22.69 16.04 -39.30
N ARG A 202 -22.72 14.72 -39.54
CA ARG A 202 -23.76 14.05 -40.35
C ARG A 202 -25.16 14.31 -39.80
N ALA A 203 -25.34 14.20 -38.48
CA ALA A 203 -26.61 14.50 -37.83
C ALA A 203 -27.05 15.95 -38.07
N ARG A 204 -26.13 16.91 -37.96
CA ARG A 204 -26.42 18.33 -38.25
C ARG A 204 -26.78 18.58 -39.71
N GLU A 205 -26.09 17.93 -40.64
CA GLU A 205 -26.34 18.07 -42.09
C GLU A 205 -27.66 17.41 -42.51
N ALA A 206 -28.00 16.25 -41.94
CA ALA A 206 -29.27 15.56 -42.17
C ALA A 206 -30.46 16.27 -41.51
N THR A 207 -30.22 17.16 -40.54
CA THR A 207 -31.29 17.92 -39.87
C THR A 207 -31.64 19.16 -40.67
N VAL A 208 -32.84 19.16 -41.27
CA VAL A 208 -33.40 20.38 -41.87
C VAL A 208 -33.83 21.31 -40.75
N ARG A 209 -33.24 22.51 -40.70
CA ARG A 209 -33.65 23.54 -39.76
C ARG A 209 -35.07 24.01 -40.09
N SER A 210 -35.93 24.12 -39.08
CA SER A 210 -37.32 24.59 -39.23
C SER A 210 -37.39 25.93 -39.98
N SER A 211 -36.46 26.85 -39.75
CA SER A 211 -36.37 28.12 -40.48
C SER A 211 -36.11 27.96 -41.99
N SER A 212 -35.29 26.96 -42.37
CA SER A 212 -34.97 26.67 -43.76
C SER A 212 -36.15 26.02 -44.48
N TRP A 213 -36.91 25.18 -43.76
CA TRP A 213 -38.17 24.61 -44.24
C TRP A 213 -39.23 25.71 -44.45
N GLU A 214 -39.43 26.59 -43.47
CA GLU A 214 -40.39 27.70 -43.57
C GLU A 214 -40.06 28.69 -44.70
N GLN A 215 -38.77 28.99 -44.93
CA GLN A 215 -38.34 29.82 -46.06
C GLN A 215 -38.62 29.14 -47.40
N ALA A 216 -38.30 27.85 -47.53
CA ALA A 216 -38.58 27.09 -48.75
C ALA A 216 -40.10 27.03 -49.03
N GLU A 217 -40.92 26.82 -48.00
CA GLU A 217 -42.38 26.81 -48.12
C GLU A 217 -42.94 28.18 -48.51
N ARG A 218 -42.44 29.27 -47.91
CA ARG A 218 -42.82 30.64 -48.30
C ARG A 218 -42.45 30.93 -49.75
N LEU A 219 -41.26 30.54 -50.18
CA LEU A 219 -40.80 30.74 -51.55
C LEU A 219 -41.62 29.92 -52.55
N GLN A 220 -41.97 28.67 -52.21
CA GLN A 220 -42.87 27.84 -53.00
C GLN A 220 -44.24 28.51 -53.14
N ARG A 221 -44.83 29.00 -52.04
CA ARG A 221 -46.13 29.69 -52.07
C ARG A 221 -46.08 30.97 -52.92
N GLN A 222 -45.01 31.77 -52.82
CA GLN A 222 -44.85 32.99 -53.62
C GLN A 222 -44.66 32.70 -55.11
N THR A 223 -43.80 31.74 -55.44
CA THR A 223 -43.57 31.32 -56.82
C THR A 223 -44.83 30.70 -57.44
N GLY A 224 -45.57 29.90 -56.67
CA GLY A 224 -46.85 29.33 -57.09
C GLY A 224 -47.92 30.41 -57.36
N ARG A 225 -47.99 31.46 -56.53
CA ARG A 225 -48.88 32.61 -56.78
C ARG A 225 -48.51 33.36 -58.06
N LYS A 226 -47.23 33.68 -58.25
CA LYS A 226 -46.74 34.32 -59.49
C LYS A 226 -47.03 33.48 -60.74
N LEU A 227 -46.86 32.16 -60.65
CA LEU A 227 -47.18 31.25 -61.75
C LEU A 227 -48.68 31.26 -62.08
N ALA A 228 -49.55 31.32 -61.06
CA ALA A 228 -51.00 31.40 -61.25
C ALA A 228 -51.42 32.75 -61.86
N GLU A 229 -50.83 33.86 -61.42
CA GLU A 229 -51.04 35.20 -61.98
C GLU A 229 -50.62 35.25 -63.46
N LEU A 230 -49.40 34.81 -63.78
CA LEU A 230 -48.91 34.76 -65.17
C LEU A 230 -49.76 33.84 -66.06
N ARG A 231 -50.29 32.74 -65.52
CA ARG A 231 -51.21 31.86 -66.26
C ARG A 231 -52.58 32.49 -66.49
N ALA A 232 -53.04 33.33 -65.58
CA ALA A 232 -54.30 34.06 -65.73
C ALA A 232 -54.18 35.24 -66.72
N GLU A 233 -52.99 35.84 -66.86
CA GLU A 233 -52.70 36.87 -67.89
C GLU A 233 -52.54 36.29 -69.30
N LEU A 234 -52.30 34.97 -69.41
CA LEU A 234 -52.10 34.25 -70.68
C LEU A 234 -53.39 33.61 -71.22
N MET A 235 -54.50 33.65 -70.47
CA MET A 235 -55.85 33.22 -70.90
C MET A 235 -56.73 34.44 -71.17
#